data_AF-A0A0C2H4L4-F1
#
_entry.id   AF-A0A0C2H4L4-F1
#
_cell.length_a   1.000
_cell.length_b   1.000
_cell.length_c   1.000
_cell.angle_alpha   90.00
_cell.angle_beta   90.00
_cell.angle_gamma   90.00
#
_symmetry.space_group_name_H-M   'P 1'
#
loop_
_entity.id
_entity.type
_entity.pdbx_description
1 polymer ?
#
loop_
_entity_poly.entity_id
_entity_poly.type
_entity_poly.pdbx_seq_one_letter_code
_entity_poly.pdbx_strand_id
1 'polypeptide(L)'
;MISDLPAQFFTTLRESIGSFSSTSKYDENRNIATAVSSYYASVCRNAITKMSFPPSECFKEYDKVQREQFHRSGEMGLASDSLLFIKIMYRLARSEVSVDAYFMMGRDTLAFLNQELEEAIAKENLCRIECVVYLWENVADYLSEEDYIEICQNLELCTRLSGIGESTDADRLANTVMRHLHALSHLVQEHDNAAELECHVVRLVLPFIQRKGVSTEALRTLEKFVSERSKGIMRVGDEISQCCYSFFMDEANSQQQRLEALKCIGYILSMKPSDDIMVCDAVRSAVSNFPPEHLPEMLPLVSQLLCNALFTNPTAGCALAKTAVLIMKKNYKMLRANGEESLPSISNAILIAGQTLAESREPCVVRLASQVLAVIATQCTSYGDDAPRLLLARHGPELVKTIFIRIQADLIRATVESMAEVLFFFAKEFPSETRSVLNGLENGDSPLVAAMFREIGNLRNFKQMTLRLNMASRKDIRS
;
A
#
# COMPACT_ATOMS: atom_id res chain seq x y z
N MET A 1 -10.47 23.19 34.65
CA MET A 1 -9.75 22.07 35.31
C MET A 1 -10.17 20.77 34.66
N ILE A 2 -9.22 20.07 34.08
CA ILE A 2 -9.41 18.70 33.59
C ILE A 2 -9.58 17.81 34.84
N SER A 3 -10.78 17.26 35.04
CA SER A 3 -11.08 16.43 36.21
C SER A 3 -10.49 15.04 36.03
N ASP A 4 -9.67 14.58 36.98
CA ASP A 4 -9.11 13.23 37.04
C ASP A 4 -10.13 12.17 37.53
N LEU A 5 -10.57 11.31 36.61
CA LEU A 5 -11.14 10.00 36.94
C LEU A 5 -9.95 9.08 37.20
N PRO A 6 -10.01 8.21 38.23
CA PRO A 6 -8.91 7.30 38.53
C PRO A 6 -8.93 6.14 37.52
N ALA A 7 -8.57 6.39 36.26
CA ALA A 7 -8.59 5.40 35.17
C ALA A 7 -7.82 4.13 35.59
N GLN A 8 -6.64 4.32 36.16
CA GLN A 8 -5.81 3.23 36.69
C GLN A 8 -6.52 2.37 37.76
N PHE A 9 -7.39 2.96 38.59
CA PHE A 9 -8.18 2.19 39.55
C PHE A 9 -9.16 1.24 38.85
N PHE A 10 -9.89 1.73 37.83
CA PHE A 10 -10.85 0.92 37.09
C PHE A 10 -10.16 -0.16 36.26
N THR A 11 -9.03 0.15 35.63
CA THR A 11 -8.24 -0.84 34.90
C THR A 11 -7.72 -1.94 35.84
N THR A 12 -7.14 -1.57 36.99
CA THR A 12 -6.67 -2.56 38.00
C THR A 12 -7.83 -3.36 38.60
N LEU A 13 -9.01 -2.74 38.79
CA LEU A 13 -10.20 -3.44 39.29
C LEU A 13 -10.67 -4.49 38.27
N ARG A 14 -10.73 -4.14 36.98
CA ARG A 14 -11.05 -5.09 35.90
C ARG A 14 -10.05 -6.24 35.87
N GLU A 15 -8.75 -5.95 35.85
CA GLU A 15 -7.69 -6.96 35.81
C GLU A 15 -7.77 -7.91 37.01
N SER A 16 -8.04 -7.37 38.19
CA SER A 16 -8.24 -8.16 39.40
C SER A 16 -9.41 -9.13 39.21
N ILE A 17 -10.60 -8.63 38.83
CA ILE A 17 -11.79 -9.47 38.61
C ILE A 17 -11.54 -10.52 37.51
N GLY A 18 -10.89 -10.13 36.41
CA GLY A 18 -10.52 -11.00 35.30
C GLY A 18 -9.56 -12.13 35.73
N SER A 19 -8.56 -11.83 36.56
CA SER A 19 -7.58 -12.83 37.02
C SER A 19 -8.21 -13.96 37.86
N PHE A 20 -9.29 -13.67 38.60
CA PHE A 20 -9.99 -14.64 39.43
C PHE A 20 -10.90 -15.59 38.64
N SER A 21 -11.28 -15.26 37.40
CA SER A 21 -12.14 -16.09 36.53
C SER A 21 -11.55 -17.48 36.21
N SER A 22 -10.24 -17.65 36.41
CA SER A 22 -9.50 -18.91 36.25
C SER A 22 -9.51 -19.84 37.48
N THR A 23 -10.12 -19.40 38.59
CA THR A 23 -10.15 -20.15 39.86
C THR A 23 -11.55 -20.71 40.16
N SER A 24 -11.64 -21.68 41.08
CA SER A 24 -12.86 -22.43 41.46
C SER A 24 -14.03 -21.61 42.05
N LYS A 25 -14.00 -20.27 41.93
CA LYS A 25 -14.95 -19.28 42.46
C LYS A 25 -15.69 -18.51 41.37
N TYR A 26 -15.98 -19.16 40.24
CA TYR A 26 -16.63 -18.55 39.06
C TYR A 26 -17.94 -17.81 39.40
N ASP A 27 -18.81 -18.40 40.24
CA ASP A 27 -20.09 -17.80 40.62
C ASP A 27 -19.95 -16.56 41.54
N GLU A 28 -18.98 -16.57 42.47
CA GLU A 28 -18.68 -15.40 43.31
C GLU A 28 -18.17 -14.23 42.46
N ASN A 29 -17.33 -14.52 41.46
CA ASN A 29 -16.79 -13.51 40.55
C ASN A 29 -17.87 -12.90 39.65
N ARG A 30 -18.80 -13.72 39.15
CA ARG A 30 -19.94 -13.24 38.35
C ARG A 30 -20.82 -12.29 39.17
N ASN A 31 -21.03 -12.58 40.46
CA ASN A 31 -21.77 -11.70 41.36
C ASN A 31 -21.04 -10.36 41.61
N ILE A 32 -19.72 -10.39 41.78
CA ILE A 32 -18.91 -9.17 41.93
C ILE A 32 -18.93 -8.33 40.65
N ALA A 33 -18.68 -8.95 39.49
CA ALA A 33 -18.73 -8.29 38.19
C ALA A 33 -20.10 -7.62 37.95
N THR A 34 -21.18 -8.34 38.26
CA THR A 34 -22.55 -7.81 38.17
C THR A 34 -22.75 -6.62 39.12
N ALA A 35 -22.28 -6.71 40.37
CA ALA A 35 -22.41 -5.62 41.34
C ALA A 35 -21.65 -4.35 40.93
N VAL A 36 -20.48 -4.49 40.28
CA VAL A 36 -19.67 -3.34 39.88
C VAL A 36 -19.95 -2.82 38.47
N SER A 37 -20.66 -3.57 37.64
CA SER A 37 -21.03 -3.19 36.26
C SER A 37 -21.63 -1.79 36.16
N SER A 38 -22.56 -1.45 37.06
CA SER A 38 -23.20 -0.14 37.12
C SER A 38 -22.22 1.03 37.30
N TYR A 39 -21.08 0.79 37.96
CA TYR A 39 -20.03 1.80 38.08
C TYR A 39 -19.31 2.00 36.75
N TYR A 40 -18.97 0.95 36.01
CA TYR A 40 -18.33 1.08 34.68
C TYR A 40 -19.24 1.84 33.69
N ALA A 41 -20.54 1.56 33.69
CA ALA A 41 -21.51 2.33 32.91
C ALA A 41 -21.51 3.82 33.28
N SER A 42 -21.48 4.14 34.58
CA SER A 42 -21.39 5.52 35.07
C SER A 42 -20.08 6.20 34.68
N VAL A 43 -18.95 5.48 34.72
CA VAL A 43 -17.65 6.02 34.30
C VAL A 43 -17.65 6.27 32.79
N CYS A 44 -18.20 5.38 31.97
CA CYS A 44 -18.38 5.59 30.53
C CYS A 44 -19.23 6.84 30.23
N ARG A 45 -20.38 7.01 30.90
CA ARG A 45 -21.23 8.21 30.73
C ARG A 45 -20.49 9.49 31.14
N ASN A 46 -19.74 9.45 32.23
CA ASN A 46 -18.90 10.57 32.66
C ASN A 46 -17.76 10.85 31.68
N ALA A 47 -17.18 9.82 31.08
CA ALA A 47 -16.13 9.95 30.07
C ALA A 47 -16.66 10.65 28.82
N ILE A 48 -17.84 10.26 28.31
CA ILE A 48 -18.49 10.97 27.18
C ILE A 48 -18.58 12.47 27.47
N THR A 49 -19.02 12.84 28.68
CA THR A 49 -19.18 14.25 29.05
C THR A 49 -17.84 14.99 29.14
N LYS A 50 -16.80 14.35 29.69
CA LYS A 50 -15.49 14.99 29.93
C LYS A 50 -14.57 14.99 28.71
N MET A 51 -14.73 14.01 27.81
CA MET A 51 -13.91 13.85 26.61
C MET A 51 -14.54 14.46 25.37
N SER A 52 -15.82 14.85 25.43
CA SER A 52 -16.45 15.66 24.39
C SER A 52 -15.68 16.96 24.24
N PHE A 53 -15.36 17.33 23.01
CA PHE A 53 -14.81 18.64 22.74
C PHE A 53 -15.82 19.73 23.10
N PRO A 54 -15.36 20.89 23.58
CA PRO A 54 -16.19 22.09 23.48
C PRO A 54 -16.36 22.47 21.99
N PRO A 55 -17.44 23.21 21.65
CA PRO A 55 -17.63 23.72 20.28
C PRO A 55 -16.39 24.46 19.77
N SER A 56 -16.13 24.39 18.46
CA SER A 56 -14.90 24.91 17.85
C SER A 56 -14.62 26.36 18.21
N GLU A 57 -15.65 27.19 18.30
CA GLU A 57 -15.51 28.61 18.65
C GLU A 57 -14.97 28.81 20.07
N CYS A 58 -15.46 28.03 21.05
CA CYS A 58 -14.94 28.06 22.41
C CYS A 58 -13.55 27.40 22.50
N PHE A 59 -13.30 26.36 21.71
CA PHE A 59 -12.02 25.65 21.76
C PHE A 59 -10.84 26.48 21.20
N LYS A 60 -11.12 27.44 20.32
CA LYS A 60 -10.11 28.40 19.82
C LYS A 60 -9.55 29.30 20.93
N GLU A 61 -10.32 29.55 21.99
CA GLU A 61 -9.91 30.38 23.14
C GLU A 61 -8.86 29.70 24.03
N TYR A 62 -8.73 28.37 23.93
CA TYR A 62 -7.76 27.60 24.70
C TYR A 62 -6.35 27.88 24.18
N ASP A 63 -5.36 27.89 25.05
CA ASP A 63 -3.97 28.03 24.60
C ASP A 63 -3.48 26.75 23.89
N LYS A 64 -2.36 26.85 23.17
CA LYS A 64 -1.78 25.73 22.42
C LYS A 64 -1.49 24.51 23.31
N VAL A 65 -1.01 24.73 24.53
CA VAL A 65 -0.66 23.66 25.48
C VAL A 65 -1.91 22.96 25.99
N GLN A 66 -2.97 23.71 26.28
CA GLN A 66 -4.27 23.18 26.70
C GLN A 66 -4.93 22.34 25.60
N ARG A 67 -4.89 22.82 24.35
CA ARG A 67 -5.37 22.04 23.20
C ARG A 67 -4.55 20.78 23.01
N GLU A 68 -3.23 20.89 23.04
CA GLU A 68 -2.31 19.75 22.94
C GLU A 68 -2.60 18.70 24.01
N GLN A 69 -2.73 19.09 25.28
CA GLN A 69 -3.05 18.18 26.38
C GLN A 69 -4.38 17.44 26.18
N PHE A 70 -5.32 18.00 25.41
CA PHE A 70 -6.62 17.41 25.13
C PHE A 70 -6.62 16.46 23.92
N HIS A 71 -5.88 16.78 22.85
CA HIS A 71 -5.87 16.06 21.56
C HIS A 71 -5.15 14.71 21.57
N ARG A 72 -5.52 13.79 20.66
CA ARG A 72 -4.75 12.57 20.34
C ARG A 72 -3.47 12.94 19.57
N SER A 73 -2.39 12.19 19.76
CA SER A 73 -1.02 12.44 19.27
C SER A 73 -0.80 12.47 17.73
N GLY A 74 -1.85 12.57 16.90
CA GLY A 74 -1.75 12.43 15.44
C GLY A 74 -2.19 13.63 14.60
N GLU A 75 -2.82 14.66 15.16
CA GLU A 75 -3.43 15.74 14.38
C GLU A 75 -2.50 16.94 14.10
N MET A 76 -1.23 16.90 14.51
CA MET A 76 -0.26 17.94 14.18
C MET A 76 0.83 17.42 13.25
N GLY A 77 0.79 17.92 12.01
CA GLY A 77 1.88 17.78 11.06
C GLY A 77 3.21 18.24 11.63
N LEU A 78 4.22 17.39 11.44
CA LEU A 78 5.65 17.68 11.39
C LEU A 78 6.11 18.94 12.15
N ALA A 79 6.23 18.83 13.47
CA ALA A 79 7.16 19.66 14.22
C ALA A 79 8.13 18.73 14.96
N SER A 80 9.30 18.55 14.34
CA SER A 80 10.49 17.99 14.95
C SER A 80 10.87 18.82 16.18
N ASP A 81 10.78 18.24 17.38
CA ASP A 81 11.95 18.06 18.23
C ASP A 81 11.63 17.29 19.52
N SER A 82 12.29 16.15 19.59
CA SER A 82 12.53 15.23 20.69
C SER A 82 12.62 15.86 22.09
N LEU A 83 11.67 15.54 22.97
CA LEU A 83 11.86 14.92 24.31
C LEU A 83 10.57 14.88 25.17
N LEU A 84 9.41 15.21 24.59
CA LEU A 84 8.11 15.18 25.28
C LEU A 84 7.19 14.08 24.73
N PHE A 85 7.78 12.95 24.34
CA PHE A 85 7.09 11.78 23.79
C PHE A 85 6.36 10.95 24.88
N ILE A 86 6.32 11.45 26.13
CA ILE A 86 5.57 10.90 27.27
C ILE A 86 4.67 12.01 27.85
N LYS A 87 3.80 12.60 27.03
CA LYS A 87 2.57 13.20 27.55
C LYS A 87 1.43 12.32 27.04
N ILE A 88 0.96 11.43 27.91
CA ILE A 88 -0.26 10.67 27.64
C ILE A 88 -1.37 11.71 27.50
N MET A 89 -1.89 11.84 26.29
CA MET A 89 -2.90 12.83 25.97
C MET A 89 -4.23 12.50 26.64
N TYR A 90 -4.96 13.49 27.13
CA TYR A 90 -6.11 13.28 28.02
C TYR A 90 -7.18 12.34 27.44
N ARG A 91 -7.56 12.52 26.16
CA ARG A 91 -8.53 11.63 25.51
C ARG A 91 -7.98 10.21 25.28
N LEU A 92 -6.67 10.07 25.03
CA LEU A 92 -6.01 8.77 24.86
C LEU A 92 -5.90 8.01 26.19
N ALA A 93 -5.56 8.70 27.28
CA ALA A 93 -5.52 8.12 28.62
C ALA A 93 -6.89 7.60 29.08
N ARG A 94 -7.97 8.10 28.48
CA ARG A 94 -9.35 7.86 28.93
C ARG A 94 -10.18 7.04 28.00
N SER A 95 -9.79 6.87 26.76
CA SER A 95 -10.49 6.02 25.81
C SER A 95 -10.60 4.58 26.31
N GLU A 96 -9.63 4.10 27.08
CA GLU A 96 -9.61 2.75 27.67
C GLU A 96 -10.82 2.46 28.55
N VAL A 97 -11.53 3.47 29.06
CA VAL A 97 -12.77 3.27 29.83
C VAL A 97 -13.82 2.46 29.08
N SER A 98 -13.91 2.64 27.75
CA SER A 98 -14.88 1.94 26.91
C SER A 98 -14.51 0.47 26.75
N VAL A 99 -13.22 0.19 26.62
CA VAL A 99 -12.66 -1.17 26.60
C VAL A 99 -12.87 -1.84 27.95
N ASP A 100 -12.56 -1.14 29.05
CA ASP A 100 -12.74 -1.64 30.40
C ASP A 100 -14.23 -1.96 30.69
N ALA A 101 -15.14 -1.09 30.27
CA ALA A 101 -16.58 -1.31 30.40
C ALA A 101 -17.04 -2.51 29.55
N TYR A 102 -16.56 -2.62 28.31
CA TYR A 102 -16.87 -3.75 27.43
C TYR A 102 -16.42 -5.09 28.04
N PHE A 103 -15.21 -5.18 28.60
CA PHE A 103 -14.78 -6.40 29.29
C PHE A 103 -15.63 -6.77 30.51
N MET A 104 -16.23 -5.77 31.16
CA MET A 104 -17.03 -5.99 32.38
C MET A 104 -18.51 -6.25 32.09
N MET A 105 -19.06 -5.68 31.02
CA MET A 105 -20.49 -5.69 30.72
C MET A 105 -20.84 -6.30 29.35
N GLY A 106 -19.83 -6.61 28.53
CA GLY A 106 -19.99 -7.12 27.17
C GLY A 106 -20.86 -6.20 26.30
N ARG A 107 -21.80 -6.83 25.58
CA ARG A 107 -22.75 -6.18 24.68
C ARG A 107 -23.59 -5.06 25.32
N ASP A 108 -23.82 -5.10 26.63
CA ASP A 108 -24.54 -4.01 27.31
C ASP A 108 -23.79 -2.67 27.18
N THR A 109 -22.45 -2.70 27.09
CA THR A 109 -21.64 -1.49 26.80
C THR A 109 -21.92 -0.98 25.40
N LEU A 110 -21.99 -1.87 24.41
CA LEU A 110 -22.21 -1.51 23.01
C LEU A 110 -23.64 -0.97 22.81
N ALA A 111 -24.64 -1.62 23.41
CA ALA A 111 -26.02 -1.15 23.42
C ALA A 111 -26.13 0.24 24.09
N PHE A 112 -25.44 0.45 25.21
CA PHE A 112 -25.37 1.76 25.86
C PHE A 112 -24.75 2.82 24.94
N LEU A 113 -23.63 2.51 24.27
CA LEU A 113 -22.99 3.45 23.35
C LEU A 113 -23.87 3.75 22.12
N ASN A 114 -24.61 2.77 21.59
CA ASN A 114 -25.58 3.00 20.52
C ASN A 114 -26.73 3.91 20.97
N GLN A 115 -27.26 3.70 22.19
CA GLN A 115 -28.28 4.59 22.74
C GLN A 115 -27.76 6.03 22.91
N GLU A 116 -26.57 6.21 23.47
CA GLU A 116 -25.96 7.54 23.64
C GLU A 116 -25.65 8.21 22.29
N LEU A 117 -25.27 7.43 21.28
CA LEU A 117 -25.06 7.91 19.90
C LEU A 117 -26.39 8.39 19.30
N GLU A 118 -27.44 7.58 19.39
CA GLU A 118 -28.77 7.93 18.88
C GLU A 118 -29.33 9.19 19.54
N GLU A 119 -29.22 9.30 20.86
CA GLU A 119 -29.63 10.49 21.61
C GLU A 119 -28.81 11.73 21.21
N ALA A 120 -27.51 11.58 20.96
CA ALA A 120 -26.65 12.67 20.53
C ALA A 120 -26.98 13.14 19.10
N ILE A 121 -27.29 12.20 18.20
CA ILE A 121 -27.76 12.47 16.84
C ILE A 121 -29.09 13.23 16.88
N ALA A 122 -30.05 12.79 17.70
CA ALA A 122 -31.35 13.45 17.83
C ALA A 122 -31.24 14.89 18.36
N LYS A 123 -30.19 15.20 19.12
CA LYS A 123 -29.89 16.55 19.65
C LYS A 123 -28.94 17.36 18.75
N GLU A 124 -28.51 16.80 17.61
CA GLU A 124 -27.56 17.40 16.67
C GLU A 124 -26.23 17.86 17.34
N ASN A 125 -25.81 17.18 18.41
CA ASN A 125 -24.62 17.56 19.16
C ASN A 125 -23.36 16.91 18.58
N LEU A 126 -22.78 17.56 17.56
CA LEU A 126 -21.61 17.05 16.82
C LEU A 126 -20.44 16.63 17.73
N CYS A 127 -20.17 17.39 18.80
CA CYS A 127 -19.06 17.09 19.72
C CYS A 127 -19.33 15.85 20.58
N ARG A 128 -20.60 15.66 21.00
CA ARG A 128 -21.00 14.46 21.75
C ARG A 128 -21.04 13.24 20.84
N ILE A 129 -21.58 13.38 19.61
CA ILE A 129 -21.59 12.32 18.60
C ILE A 129 -20.15 11.85 18.35
N GLU A 130 -19.23 12.79 18.11
CA GLU A 130 -17.82 12.46 17.87
C GLU A 130 -17.20 11.70 19.05
N CYS A 131 -17.48 12.13 20.29
CA CYS A 131 -16.94 11.45 21.45
C CYS A 131 -17.49 10.02 21.61
N VAL A 132 -18.76 9.79 21.32
CA VAL A 132 -19.36 8.45 21.41
C VAL A 132 -18.77 7.54 20.33
N VAL A 133 -18.65 8.03 19.08
CA VAL A 133 -18.00 7.29 17.99
C VAL A 133 -16.52 7.03 18.32
N TYR A 134 -15.82 7.98 18.94
CA TYR A 134 -14.44 7.77 19.40
C TYR A 134 -14.35 6.65 20.43
N LEU A 135 -15.27 6.54 21.38
CA LEU A 135 -15.28 5.41 22.32
C LEU A 135 -15.57 4.08 21.61
N TRP A 136 -16.48 4.07 20.65
CA TRP A 136 -16.72 2.92 19.77
C TRP A 136 -15.46 2.48 19.01
N GLU A 137 -14.72 3.43 18.42
CA GLU A 137 -13.46 3.19 17.70
C GLU A 137 -12.45 2.45 18.58
N ASN A 138 -12.39 2.76 19.89
CA ASN A 138 -11.43 2.14 20.79
C ASN A 138 -11.81 0.71 21.21
N VAL A 139 -13.09 0.34 21.16
CA VAL A 139 -13.54 -1.03 21.47
C VAL A 139 -13.48 -1.93 20.23
N ALA A 140 -13.48 -1.36 19.02
CA ALA A 140 -13.58 -2.08 17.75
C ALA A 140 -12.60 -3.25 17.60
N ASP A 141 -11.34 -3.11 18.06
CA ASP A 141 -10.32 -4.17 17.96
C ASP A 141 -10.56 -5.38 18.90
N TYR A 142 -11.51 -5.27 19.83
CA TYR A 142 -11.85 -6.31 20.81
C TYR A 142 -13.18 -7.00 20.51
N LEU A 143 -13.87 -6.60 19.44
CA LEU A 143 -15.17 -7.13 19.06
C LEU A 143 -15.03 -8.43 18.28
N SER A 144 -16.12 -9.19 18.24
CA SER A 144 -16.20 -10.48 17.55
C SER A 144 -17.53 -10.64 16.82
N GLU A 145 -17.73 -11.79 16.18
CA GLU A 145 -18.99 -12.14 15.52
C GLU A 145 -20.20 -12.15 16.48
N GLU A 146 -19.99 -12.34 17.79
CA GLU A 146 -21.07 -12.33 18.79
C GLU A 146 -21.71 -10.94 18.98
N ASP A 147 -21.02 -9.89 18.55
CA ASP A 147 -21.37 -8.47 18.73
C ASP A 147 -22.05 -7.86 17.48
N TYR A 148 -22.34 -8.68 16.46
CA TYR A 148 -22.81 -8.18 15.18
C TYR A 148 -24.12 -7.40 15.22
N ILE A 149 -25.01 -7.70 16.17
CA ILE A 149 -26.28 -6.97 16.34
C ILE A 149 -25.99 -5.51 16.64
N GLU A 150 -25.12 -5.25 17.61
CA GLU A 150 -24.77 -3.90 18.04
C GLU A 150 -23.87 -3.19 17.01
N ILE A 151 -23.00 -3.92 16.31
CA ILE A 151 -22.20 -3.39 15.20
C ILE A 151 -23.12 -2.91 14.06
N CYS A 152 -24.10 -3.73 13.64
CA CYS A 152 -25.01 -3.37 12.56
C CYS A 152 -25.85 -2.13 12.92
N GLN A 153 -26.37 -2.06 14.15
CA GLN A 153 -27.07 -0.88 14.65
C GLN A 153 -26.17 0.36 14.64
N ASN A 154 -24.90 0.21 15.03
CA ASN A 154 -23.94 1.32 15.01
C ASN A 154 -23.71 1.84 13.59
N LEU A 155 -23.51 0.94 12.63
CA LEU A 155 -23.34 1.30 11.21
C LEU A 155 -24.57 2.02 10.66
N GLU A 156 -25.78 1.56 11.01
CA GLU A 156 -27.03 2.22 10.66
C GLU A 156 -27.09 3.65 11.21
N LEU A 157 -26.74 3.85 12.49
CA LEU A 157 -26.65 5.18 13.09
C LEU A 157 -25.62 6.06 12.38
N CYS A 158 -24.46 5.52 11.99
CA CYS A 158 -23.45 6.24 11.23
C CYS A 158 -23.94 6.70 9.85
N THR A 159 -24.86 5.97 9.18
CA THR A 159 -25.41 6.41 7.89
C THR A 159 -26.15 7.76 7.96
N ARG A 160 -26.75 8.06 9.12
CA ARG A 160 -27.44 9.33 9.40
C ARG A 160 -26.47 10.52 9.47
N LEU A 161 -25.16 10.25 9.52
CA LEU A 161 -24.10 11.27 9.54
C LEU A 161 -23.58 11.63 8.15
N SER A 162 -24.08 11.01 7.08
CA SER A 162 -23.64 11.28 5.69
C SER A 162 -23.88 12.73 5.23
N GLY A 163 -24.86 13.43 5.83
CA GLY A 163 -25.24 14.80 5.51
C GLY A 163 -24.70 15.88 6.46
N ILE A 164 -23.70 15.59 7.30
CA ILE A 164 -23.17 16.60 8.23
C ILE A 164 -22.52 17.77 7.48
N GLY A 165 -22.89 19.00 7.88
CA GLY A 165 -22.43 20.23 7.22
C GLY A 165 -20.92 20.46 7.29
N GLU A 166 -20.44 21.56 6.70
CA GLU A 166 -19.03 21.92 6.65
C GLU A 166 -18.65 22.86 7.81
N SER A 167 -17.97 22.32 8.83
CA SER A 167 -17.44 23.06 9.97
C SER A 167 -16.27 22.29 10.59
N THR A 168 -15.47 22.95 11.44
CA THR A 168 -14.37 22.27 12.15
C THR A 168 -14.85 21.10 13.00
N ASP A 169 -15.98 21.28 13.71
CA ASP A 169 -16.55 20.21 14.53
C ASP A 169 -17.10 19.06 13.68
N ALA A 170 -17.68 19.38 12.52
CA ALA A 170 -18.16 18.37 11.58
C ALA A 170 -17.01 17.63 10.85
N ASP A 171 -15.92 18.32 10.50
CA ASP A 171 -14.70 17.70 9.95
C ASP A 171 -14.11 16.71 10.95
N ARG A 172 -14.05 17.12 12.22
CA ARG A 172 -13.54 16.27 13.30
C ARG A 172 -14.40 15.03 13.51
N LEU A 173 -15.72 15.21 13.56
CA LEU A 173 -16.66 14.09 13.61
C LEU A 173 -16.47 13.14 12.41
N ALA A 174 -16.42 13.69 11.19
CA ALA A 174 -16.26 12.90 9.98
C ALA A 174 -14.97 12.08 10.01
N ASN A 175 -13.84 12.67 10.41
CA ASN A 175 -12.57 11.95 10.56
C ASN A 175 -12.65 10.81 11.59
N THR A 176 -13.30 11.04 12.73
CA THR A 176 -13.52 9.98 13.74
C THR A 176 -14.42 8.86 13.21
N VAL A 177 -15.47 9.19 12.44
CA VAL A 177 -16.30 8.18 11.76
C VAL A 177 -15.47 7.39 10.75
N MET A 178 -14.62 8.03 9.93
CA MET A 178 -13.76 7.31 8.97
C MET A 178 -12.82 6.33 9.67
N ARG A 179 -12.19 6.73 10.78
CA ARG A 179 -11.32 5.85 11.58
C ARG A 179 -12.07 4.69 12.21
N HIS A 180 -13.26 4.96 12.73
CA HIS A 180 -14.14 3.92 13.28
C HIS A 180 -14.53 2.88 12.23
N LEU A 181 -14.97 3.32 11.05
CA LEU A 181 -15.28 2.42 9.93
C LEU A 181 -14.06 1.62 9.48
N HIS A 182 -12.87 2.24 9.50
CA HIS A 182 -11.62 1.52 9.22
C HIS A 182 -11.33 0.45 10.27
N ALA A 183 -11.52 0.74 11.57
CA ALA A 183 -11.32 -0.23 12.65
C ALA A 183 -12.27 -1.43 12.53
N LEU A 184 -13.54 -1.18 12.19
CA LEU A 184 -14.54 -2.22 11.96
C LEU A 184 -14.39 -2.99 10.63
N SER A 185 -13.46 -2.60 9.75
CA SER A 185 -13.36 -3.17 8.40
C SER A 185 -13.30 -4.69 8.37
N HIS A 186 -12.50 -5.31 9.25
CA HIS A 186 -12.35 -6.76 9.33
C HIS A 186 -13.68 -7.46 9.67
N LEU A 187 -14.40 -6.97 10.68
CA LEU A 187 -15.69 -7.54 11.09
C LEU A 187 -16.77 -7.36 10.02
N VAL A 188 -16.78 -6.21 9.34
CA VAL A 188 -17.71 -5.95 8.22
C VAL A 188 -17.45 -6.93 7.08
N GLN A 189 -16.19 -7.23 6.79
CA GLN A 189 -15.78 -8.10 5.68
C GLN A 189 -15.98 -9.59 5.97
N GLU A 190 -15.94 -10.00 7.24
CA GLU A 190 -16.16 -11.38 7.68
C GLU A 190 -17.65 -11.73 7.89
N HIS A 191 -18.54 -10.73 7.94
CA HIS A 191 -19.97 -10.95 8.20
C HIS A 191 -20.69 -11.72 7.07
N ASP A 192 -21.72 -12.50 7.41
CA ASP A 192 -22.52 -13.25 6.43
C ASP A 192 -23.12 -12.37 5.32
N ASN A 193 -23.51 -11.14 5.67
CA ASN A 193 -24.01 -10.12 4.74
C ASN A 193 -22.94 -9.08 4.35
N ALA A 194 -21.65 -9.44 4.37
CA ALA A 194 -20.54 -8.52 4.07
C ALA A 194 -20.77 -7.71 2.79
N ALA A 195 -21.28 -8.35 1.73
CA ALA A 195 -21.51 -7.68 0.46
C ALA A 195 -22.49 -6.50 0.55
N GLU A 196 -23.49 -6.57 1.43
CA GLU A 196 -24.42 -5.47 1.67
C GLU A 196 -23.80 -4.43 2.59
N LEU A 197 -23.17 -4.85 3.69
CA LEU A 197 -22.55 -3.94 4.66
C LEU A 197 -21.43 -3.11 4.02
N GLU A 198 -20.58 -3.71 3.19
CA GLU A 198 -19.54 -3.02 2.43
C GLU A 198 -20.14 -1.93 1.52
N CYS A 199 -21.25 -2.21 0.83
CA CYS A 199 -21.92 -1.21 -0.01
C CYS A 199 -22.38 -0.01 0.83
N HIS A 200 -22.95 -0.27 2.01
CA HIS A 200 -23.42 0.80 2.92
C HIS A 200 -22.25 1.63 3.44
N VAL A 201 -21.17 0.98 3.89
CA VAL A 201 -19.98 1.67 4.40
C VAL A 201 -19.32 2.50 3.30
N VAL A 202 -19.13 1.95 2.10
CA VAL A 202 -18.55 2.70 0.98
C VAL A 202 -19.39 3.94 0.67
N ARG A 203 -20.72 3.80 0.55
CA ARG A 203 -21.60 4.94 0.28
C ARG A 203 -21.59 6.00 1.36
N LEU A 204 -21.31 5.62 2.62
CA LEU A 204 -21.08 6.56 3.70
C LEU A 204 -19.73 7.29 3.56
N VAL A 205 -18.69 6.62 3.05
CA VAL A 205 -17.34 7.20 2.88
C VAL A 205 -17.25 8.16 1.69
N LEU A 206 -17.87 7.81 0.55
CA LEU A 206 -17.70 8.54 -0.72
C LEU A 206 -17.94 10.06 -0.64
N PRO A 207 -18.99 10.58 0.03
CA PRO A 207 -19.23 12.03 0.12
C PRO A 207 -18.08 12.79 0.79
N PHE A 208 -17.34 12.15 1.70
CA PHE A 208 -16.25 12.79 2.45
C PHE A 208 -14.93 12.87 1.68
N ILE A 209 -14.80 12.16 0.55
CA ILE A 209 -13.58 12.19 -0.26
C ILE A 209 -13.31 13.59 -0.82
N GLN A 210 -14.36 14.32 -1.23
CA GLN A 210 -14.21 15.67 -1.79
C GLN A 210 -13.96 16.75 -0.71
N ARG A 211 -14.09 16.40 0.58
CA ARG A 211 -14.02 17.35 1.68
C ARG A 211 -12.58 17.49 2.17
N LYS A 212 -11.96 18.65 1.94
CA LYS A 212 -10.52 18.88 2.20
C LYS A 212 -10.05 18.53 3.61
N GLY A 213 -10.86 18.79 4.64
CA GLY A 213 -10.54 18.49 6.03
C GLY A 213 -10.64 17.00 6.42
N VAL A 214 -11.17 16.15 5.54
CA VAL A 214 -11.52 14.75 5.83
C VAL A 214 -10.97 13.77 4.79
N SER A 215 -10.68 14.26 3.57
CA SER A 215 -10.33 13.46 2.40
C SER A 215 -9.19 12.47 2.64
N THR A 216 -8.20 12.81 3.47
CA THR A 216 -7.10 11.92 3.84
C THR A 216 -7.59 10.65 4.55
N GLU A 217 -8.39 10.78 5.61
CA GLU A 217 -8.91 9.62 6.33
C GLU A 217 -9.99 8.90 5.50
N ALA A 218 -10.82 9.64 4.75
CA ALA A 218 -11.80 9.03 3.86
C ALA A 218 -11.15 8.13 2.79
N LEU A 219 -10.08 8.60 2.14
CA LEU A 219 -9.33 7.81 1.16
C LEU A 219 -8.63 6.60 1.81
N ARG A 220 -8.08 6.77 3.02
CA ARG A 220 -7.46 5.67 3.76
C ARG A 220 -8.46 4.58 4.13
N THR A 221 -9.63 4.97 4.63
CA THR A 221 -10.72 4.04 4.94
C THR A 221 -11.20 3.36 3.66
N LEU A 222 -11.42 4.11 2.57
CA LEU A 222 -11.81 3.52 1.30
C LEU A 222 -10.77 2.51 0.80
N GLU A 223 -9.48 2.85 0.84
CA GLU A 223 -8.37 1.96 0.41
C GLU A 223 -8.46 0.61 1.12
N LYS A 224 -8.70 0.60 2.44
CA LYS A 224 -8.82 -0.62 3.25
C LYS A 224 -9.98 -1.52 2.80
N PHE A 225 -11.10 -0.95 2.39
CA PHE A 225 -12.24 -1.71 1.89
C PHE A 225 -12.00 -2.24 0.47
N VAL A 226 -11.49 -1.39 -0.44
CA VAL A 226 -11.32 -1.78 -1.84
C VAL A 226 -10.14 -2.73 -2.07
N SER A 227 -9.16 -2.75 -1.17
CA SER A 227 -7.99 -3.64 -1.30
C SER A 227 -8.33 -5.13 -1.21
N GLU A 228 -9.42 -5.49 -0.50
CA GLU A 228 -9.84 -6.88 -0.34
C GLU A 228 -10.53 -7.47 -1.59
N ARG A 229 -10.94 -6.61 -2.55
CA ARG A 229 -11.54 -7.03 -3.83
C ARG A 229 -12.73 -7.99 -3.65
N SER A 230 -13.61 -7.69 -2.71
CA SER A 230 -14.78 -8.50 -2.44
C SER A 230 -15.91 -8.26 -3.45
N LYS A 231 -16.89 -9.18 -3.48
CA LYS A 231 -18.06 -9.06 -4.36
C LYS A 231 -18.95 -7.85 -4.02
N GLY A 232 -18.97 -7.40 -2.76
CA GLY A 232 -19.73 -6.22 -2.34
C GLY A 232 -19.16 -4.95 -2.94
N ILE A 233 -17.83 -4.78 -2.88
CA ILE A 233 -17.12 -3.65 -3.48
C ILE A 233 -17.40 -3.52 -4.98
N MET A 234 -17.53 -4.63 -5.72
CA MET A 234 -17.88 -4.58 -7.14
C MET A 234 -19.24 -3.96 -7.42
N ARG A 235 -20.22 -4.11 -6.52
CA ARG A 235 -21.56 -3.52 -6.70
C ARG A 235 -21.53 -1.99 -6.66
N VAL A 236 -20.52 -1.41 -6.02
CA VAL A 236 -20.31 0.04 -5.87
C VAL A 236 -19.05 0.52 -6.60
N GLY A 237 -18.43 -0.32 -7.43
CA GLY A 237 -17.17 -0.02 -8.09
C GLY A 237 -17.23 1.19 -9.03
N ASP A 238 -18.35 1.38 -9.73
CA ASP A 238 -18.55 2.54 -10.61
C ASP A 238 -18.65 3.85 -9.81
N GLU A 239 -19.38 3.83 -8.69
CA GLU A 239 -19.50 4.99 -7.77
C GLU A 239 -18.12 5.38 -7.22
N ILE A 240 -17.33 4.38 -6.80
CA ILE A 240 -15.95 4.56 -6.33
C ILE A 240 -15.08 5.15 -7.44
N SER A 241 -15.12 4.55 -8.64
CA SER A 241 -14.29 4.99 -9.77
C SER A 241 -14.60 6.43 -10.16
N GLN A 242 -15.88 6.79 -10.25
CA GLN A 242 -16.31 8.14 -10.59
C GLN A 242 -15.87 9.17 -9.53
N CYS A 243 -16.06 8.85 -8.25
CA CYS A 243 -15.70 9.76 -7.16
C CYS A 243 -14.19 9.96 -7.07
N CYS A 244 -13.42 8.87 -7.08
CA CYS A 244 -11.95 8.92 -7.03
C CYS A 244 -11.35 9.55 -8.29
N TYR A 245 -11.92 9.32 -9.47
CA TYR A 245 -11.45 9.96 -10.71
C TYR A 245 -11.66 11.47 -10.67
N SER A 246 -12.84 11.91 -10.23
CA SER A 246 -13.13 13.34 -10.05
C SER A 246 -12.15 13.99 -9.06
N PHE A 247 -11.89 13.33 -7.92
CA PHE A 247 -10.91 13.78 -6.94
C PHE A 247 -9.47 13.83 -7.50
N PHE A 248 -9.08 12.83 -8.28
CA PHE A 248 -7.77 12.74 -8.92
C PHE A 248 -7.55 13.81 -9.99
N MET A 249 -8.58 14.17 -10.75
CA MET A 249 -8.47 15.18 -11.81
C MET A 249 -8.42 16.61 -11.28
N ASP A 250 -8.88 16.85 -10.04
CA ASP A 250 -8.78 18.16 -9.41
C ASP A 250 -7.34 18.46 -8.96
N GLU A 251 -6.70 19.42 -9.64
CA GLU A 251 -5.33 19.87 -9.35
C GLU A 251 -5.21 20.66 -8.04
N ALA A 252 -6.32 21.09 -7.43
CA ALA A 252 -6.32 21.72 -6.12
C ALA A 252 -6.03 20.72 -4.98
N ASN A 253 -6.14 19.42 -5.23
CA ASN A 253 -5.83 18.36 -4.27
C ASN A 253 -4.34 18.05 -4.24
N SER A 254 -3.84 17.64 -3.07
CA SER A 254 -2.42 17.31 -2.93
C SER A 254 -2.03 16.09 -3.78
N GLN A 255 -0.81 16.09 -4.32
CA GLN A 255 -0.31 14.97 -5.13
C GLN A 255 -0.43 13.63 -4.39
N GLN A 256 -0.13 13.61 -3.09
CA GLN A 256 -0.24 12.40 -2.28
C GLN A 256 -1.68 11.88 -2.23
N GLN A 257 -2.67 12.73 -1.92
CA GLN A 257 -4.07 12.31 -1.86
C GLN A 257 -4.61 11.90 -3.24
N ARG A 258 -4.20 12.59 -4.31
CA ARG A 258 -4.53 12.21 -5.70
C ARG A 258 -4.02 10.80 -6.01
N LEU A 259 -2.81 10.45 -5.59
CA LEU A 259 -2.27 9.09 -5.75
C LEU A 259 -3.06 8.05 -4.95
N GLU A 260 -3.51 8.35 -3.73
CA GLU A 260 -4.37 7.45 -2.95
C GLU A 260 -5.72 7.20 -3.62
N ALA A 261 -6.35 8.24 -4.18
CA ALA A 261 -7.56 8.09 -4.99
C ALA A 261 -7.30 7.22 -6.24
N LEU A 262 -6.16 7.41 -6.90
CA LEU A 262 -5.78 6.60 -8.06
C LEU A 262 -5.54 5.12 -7.68
N LYS A 263 -5.00 4.82 -6.50
CA LYS A 263 -4.88 3.45 -6.00
C LYS A 263 -6.25 2.79 -5.86
N CYS A 264 -7.23 3.51 -5.30
CA CYS A 264 -8.60 3.00 -5.16
C CYS A 264 -9.21 2.65 -6.53
N ILE A 265 -9.04 3.52 -7.53
CA ILE A 265 -9.44 3.21 -8.93
C ILE A 265 -8.74 1.95 -9.43
N GLY A 266 -7.43 1.82 -9.20
CA GLY A 266 -6.66 0.65 -9.61
C GLY A 266 -7.17 -0.67 -9.01
N TYR A 267 -7.59 -0.67 -7.75
CA TYR A 267 -8.21 -1.85 -7.14
C TYR A 267 -9.53 -2.23 -7.81
N ILE A 268 -10.41 -1.25 -8.10
CA ILE A 268 -11.67 -1.52 -8.81
C ILE A 268 -11.44 -2.04 -10.23
N LEU A 269 -10.55 -1.39 -10.98
CA LEU A 269 -10.23 -1.82 -12.35
C LEU A 269 -9.63 -3.22 -12.41
N SER A 270 -8.85 -3.62 -11.38
CA SER A 270 -8.28 -4.97 -11.31
C SER A 270 -9.33 -6.09 -11.23
N MET A 271 -10.59 -5.73 -10.97
CA MET A 271 -11.71 -6.66 -10.88
C MET A 271 -12.66 -6.60 -12.09
N LYS A 272 -12.44 -5.68 -13.05
CA LYS A 272 -13.23 -5.55 -14.28
C LYS A 272 -12.65 -6.40 -15.42
N PRO A 273 -13.47 -6.91 -16.36
CA PRO A 273 -13.00 -7.59 -17.57
C PRO A 273 -12.12 -6.68 -18.44
N SER A 274 -11.14 -7.26 -19.14
CA SER A 274 -9.95 -6.67 -19.81
C SER A 274 -10.13 -5.49 -20.80
N ASP A 275 -11.32 -4.95 -21.02
CA ASP A 275 -11.52 -3.97 -22.10
C ASP A 275 -11.24 -2.51 -21.69
N ASP A 276 -11.14 -2.19 -20.39
CA ASP A 276 -11.04 -0.81 -19.87
C ASP A 276 -9.91 -0.62 -18.84
N ILE A 277 -8.64 -0.42 -19.25
CA ILE A 277 -7.58 -0.02 -18.29
C ILE A 277 -6.57 1.00 -18.87
N MET A 278 -6.42 2.15 -18.18
CA MET A 278 -5.26 3.07 -18.30
C MET A 278 -4.75 3.63 -16.95
N VAL A 279 -3.44 3.95 -16.96
CA VAL A 279 -2.56 4.71 -16.03
C VAL A 279 -1.54 3.87 -15.19
N CYS A 280 -0.27 4.27 -15.29
CA CYS A 280 0.95 3.47 -15.09
C CYS A 280 1.21 2.86 -13.69
N ASP A 281 0.76 3.48 -12.60
CA ASP A 281 0.88 2.89 -11.25
C ASP A 281 -0.25 1.91 -10.95
N ALA A 282 -1.46 2.18 -11.48
CA ALA A 282 -2.54 1.22 -11.53
C ALA A 282 -2.16 0.04 -12.42
N VAL A 283 -1.44 0.26 -13.53
CA VAL A 283 -0.87 -0.81 -14.37
C VAL A 283 0.13 -1.65 -13.59
N ARG A 284 1.06 -1.04 -12.83
CA ARG A 284 1.98 -1.82 -11.97
C ARG A 284 1.24 -2.66 -10.93
N SER A 285 0.26 -2.08 -10.25
CA SER A 285 -0.53 -2.77 -9.23
C SER A 285 -1.41 -3.87 -9.85
N ALA A 286 -2.08 -3.59 -10.96
CA ALA A 286 -2.89 -4.55 -11.71
C ALA A 286 -2.04 -5.70 -12.24
N VAL A 287 -0.91 -5.43 -12.90
CA VAL A 287 -0.01 -6.46 -13.45
C VAL A 287 0.63 -7.32 -12.35
N SER A 288 0.90 -6.76 -11.18
CA SER A 288 1.45 -7.54 -10.05
C SER A 288 0.41 -8.48 -9.42
N ASN A 289 -0.87 -8.27 -9.71
CA ASN A 289 -2.00 -8.96 -9.09
C ASN A 289 -2.93 -9.65 -10.11
N PHE A 290 -2.59 -9.61 -11.40
CA PHE A 290 -3.40 -10.18 -12.47
C PHE A 290 -3.31 -11.71 -12.49
N PRO A 291 -4.40 -12.42 -12.85
CA PRO A 291 -4.33 -13.86 -13.08
C PRO A 291 -3.26 -14.21 -14.11
N PRO A 292 -2.42 -15.23 -13.88
CA PRO A 292 -1.34 -15.63 -14.78
C PRO A 292 -1.82 -15.84 -16.22
N GLU A 293 -3.01 -16.41 -16.43
CA GLU A 293 -3.56 -16.65 -17.77
C GLU A 293 -3.74 -15.40 -18.65
N HIS A 294 -3.98 -14.22 -18.07
CA HIS A 294 -4.29 -12.99 -18.84
C HIS A 294 -3.12 -11.98 -18.91
N LEU A 295 -1.98 -12.30 -18.30
CA LEU A 295 -0.76 -11.50 -18.39
C LEU A 295 -0.22 -11.27 -19.83
N PRO A 296 -0.34 -12.21 -20.79
CA PRO A 296 0.12 -11.99 -22.16
C PRO A 296 -0.61 -10.85 -22.89
N GLU A 297 -1.92 -10.70 -22.63
CA GLU A 297 -2.79 -9.66 -23.23
C GLU A 297 -2.40 -8.26 -22.74
N MET A 298 -1.89 -8.16 -21.50
CA MET A 298 -1.48 -6.89 -20.89
C MET A 298 -0.08 -6.41 -21.29
N LEU A 299 0.75 -7.29 -21.83
CA LEU A 299 2.14 -6.97 -22.17
C LEU A 299 2.32 -5.93 -23.29
N PRO A 300 1.54 -5.94 -24.39
CA PRO A 300 1.57 -4.89 -25.40
C PRO A 300 1.27 -3.50 -24.81
N LEU A 301 0.30 -3.42 -23.89
CA LEU A 301 -0.09 -2.17 -23.23
C LEU A 301 1.00 -1.66 -22.28
N VAL A 302 1.56 -2.53 -21.45
CA VAL A 302 2.71 -2.20 -20.57
C VAL A 302 3.90 -1.74 -21.40
N SER A 303 4.17 -2.41 -22.52
CA SER A 303 5.24 -2.05 -23.46
C SER A 303 5.05 -0.66 -24.05
N GLN A 304 3.85 -0.33 -24.54
CA GLN A 304 3.55 0.97 -25.15
C GLN A 304 3.66 2.11 -24.12
N LEU A 305 3.15 1.89 -22.90
CA LEU A 305 3.24 2.86 -21.80
C LEU A 305 4.68 3.04 -21.34
N LEU A 306 5.46 1.95 -21.26
CA LEU A 306 6.87 1.99 -20.89
C LEU A 306 7.71 2.73 -21.94
N CYS A 307 7.48 2.52 -23.23
CA CYS A 307 8.11 3.29 -24.32
C CYS A 307 7.84 4.78 -24.18
N ASN A 308 6.60 5.19 -23.91
CA ASN A 308 6.27 6.61 -23.78
C ASN A 308 6.82 7.22 -22.48
N ALA A 309 6.80 6.49 -21.36
CA ALA A 309 7.20 6.97 -20.05
C ALA A 309 8.72 7.03 -19.84
N LEU A 310 9.49 6.08 -20.41
CA LEU A 310 10.95 6.03 -20.28
C LEU A 310 11.66 7.29 -20.77
N PHE A 311 11.08 7.96 -21.78
CA PHE A 311 11.69 9.15 -22.42
C PHE A 311 11.06 10.47 -21.97
N THR A 312 10.02 10.44 -21.13
CA THR A 312 9.29 11.63 -20.67
C THR A 312 9.30 11.81 -19.16
N ASN A 313 9.36 10.72 -18.38
CA ASN A 313 9.35 10.77 -16.91
C ASN A 313 10.19 9.62 -16.30
N PRO A 314 11.40 9.89 -15.80
CA PRO A 314 12.31 8.87 -15.26
C PRO A 314 11.75 8.05 -14.10
N THR A 315 10.89 8.65 -13.25
CA THR A 315 10.30 7.97 -12.08
C THR A 315 9.21 6.99 -12.50
N ALA A 316 8.34 7.38 -13.44
CA ALA A 316 7.30 6.52 -14.01
C ALA A 316 7.91 5.39 -14.87
N GLY A 317 8.92 5.71 -15.67
CA GLY A 317 9.71 4.72 -16.42
C GLY A 317 10.37 3.69 -15.50
N CYS A 318 10.88 4.11 -14.34
CA CYS A 318 11.46 3.21 -13.33
C CYS A 318 10.41 2.27 -12.71
N ALA A 319 9.21 2.76 -12.40
CA ALA A 319 8.12 1.94 -11.85
C ALA A 319 7.60 0.91 -12.87
N LEU A 320 7.41 1.32 -14.13
CA LEU A 320 7.02 0.41 -15.22
C LEU A 320 8.12 -0.60 -15.55
N ALA A 321 9.39 -0.20 -15.53
CA ALA A 321 10.53 -1.10 -15.73
C ALA A 321 10.62 -2.16 -14.61
N LYS A 322 10.33 -1.81 -13.35
CA LYS A 322 10.20 -2.79 -12.25
C LYS A 322 9.09 -3.80 -12.51
N THR A 323 7.99 -3.37 -13.12
CA THR A 323 6.85 -4.21 -13.48
C THR A 323 7.22 -5.19 -14.58
N ALA A 324 7.89 -4.72 -15.64
CA ALA A 324 8.42 -5.58 -16.70
C ALA A 324 9.43 -6.62 -16.14
N VAL A 325 10.32 -6.23 -15.22
CA VAL A 325 11.22 -7.17 -14.53
C VAL A 325 10.43 -8.22 -13.73
N LEU A 326 9.39 -7.83 -13.01
CA LEU A 326 8.58 -8.74 -12.22
C LEU A 326 7.92 -9.81 -13.10
N ILE A 327 7.29 -9.40 -14.20
CA ILE A 327 6.65 -10.30 -15.17
C ILE A 327 7.68 -11.26 -15.74
N MET A 328 8.80 -10.72 -16.23
CA MET A 328 9.84 -11.53 -16.88
C MET A 328 10.55 -12.46 -15.90
N LYS A 329 10.68 -12.11 -14.62
CA LYS A 329 11.36 -12.95 -13.62
C LYS A 329 10.44 -13.99 -12.97
N LYS A 330 9.18 -13.64 -12.67
CA LYS A 330 8.25 -14.54 -11.98
C LYS A 330 7.41 -15.39 -12.94
N ASN A 331 7.04 -14.84 -14.09
CA ASN A 331 6.03 -15.45 -14.97
C ASN A 331 6.60 -15.95 -16.30
N TYR A 332 7.94 -16.03 -16.46
CA TYR A 332 8.58 -16.50 -17.70
C TYR A 332 8.10 -17.89 -18.14
N LYS A 333 7.90 -18.81 -17.19
CA LYS A 333 7.41 -20.16 -17.47
C LYS A 333 6.02 -20.16 -18.13
N MET A 334 5.18 -19.19 -17.78
CA MET A 334 3.84 -19.04 -18.37
C MET A 334 3.92 -18.38 -19.75
N LEU A 335 4.76 -17.34 -19.90
CA LEU A 335 5.03 -16.76 -21.24
C LEU A 335 5.54 -17.84 -22.20
N ARG A 336 6.40 -18.72 -21.72
CA ARG A 336 6.87 -19.89 -22.48
C ARG A 336 5.75 -20.88 -22.82
N ALA A 337 4.85 -21.15 -21.89
CA ALA A 337 3.70 -22.05 -22.11
C ALA A 337 2.76 -21.53 -23.20
N ASN A 338 2.67 -20.21 -23.37
CA ASN A 338 1.84 -19.55 -24.39
C ASN A 338 2.52 -19.44 -25.77
N GLY A 339 3.72 -20.00 -25.94
CA GLY A 339 4.34 -20.19 -27.25
C GLY A 339 4.48 -18.92 -28.09
N GLU A 340 3.93 -18.93 -29.30
CA GLU A 340 4.07 -17.83 -30.27
C GLU A 340 3.39 -16.53 -29.84
N GLU A 341 2.32 -16.61 -29.03
CA GLU A 341 1.52 -15.44 -28.61
C GLU A 341 2.30 -14.50 -27.68
N SER A 342 3.30 -15.02 -26.96
CA SER A 342 4.13 -14.22 -26.04
C SER A 342 5.39 -13.63 -26.71
N LEU A 343 5.72 -14.06 -27.93
CA LEU A 343 6.93 -13.62 -28.65
C LEU A 343 6.99 -12.11 -28.93
N PRO A 344 5.89 -11.43 -29.33
CA PRO A 344 5.90 -9.98 -29.50
C PRO A 344 6.26 -9.25 -28.20
N SER A 345 5.77 -9.76 -27.08
CA SER A 345 6.02 -9.20 -25.75
C SER A 345 7.47 -9.39 -25.29
N ILE A 346 8.05 -10.57 -25.56
CA ILE A 346 9.47 -10.85 -25.32
C ILE A 346 10.34 -9.94 -26.20
N SER A 347 9.98 -9.80 -27.49
CA SER A 347 10.67 -8.92 -28.44
C SER A 347 10.67 -7.47 -27.96
N ASN A 348 9.52 -6.97 -27.51
CA ASN A 348 9.40 -5.62 -26.98
C ASN A 348 10.21 -5.43 -25.69
N ALA A 349 10.20 -6.41 -24.79
CA ALA A 349 11.00 -6.36 -23.56
C ALA A 349 12.51 -6.27 -23.87
N ILE A 350 13.00 -6.99 -24.89
CA ILE A 350 14.38 -6.92 -25.37
C ILE A 350 14.69 -5.52 -25.90
N LEU A 351 13.83 -5.00 -26.77
CA LEU A 351 14.02 -3.69 -27.42
C LEU A 351 14.06 -2.55 -26.39
N ILE A 352 13.08 -2.54 -25.48
CA ILE A 352 12.99 -1.52 -24.44
C ILE A 352 14.18 -1.60 -23.50
N ALA A 353 14.55 -2.80 -23.04
CA ALA A 353 15.69 -2.96 -22.14
C ALA A 353 17.00 -2.55 -22.83
N GLY A 354 17.17 -2.90 -24.12
CA GLY A 354 18.31 -2.47 -24.93
C GLY A 354 18.42 -0.95 -25.04
N GLN A 355 17.33 -0.28 -25.43
CA GLN A 355 17.28 1.17 -25.55
C GLN A 355 17.50 1.88 -24.20
N THR A 356 16.91 1.33 -23.13
CA THR A 356 17.12 1.81 -21.76
C THR A 356 18.59 1.73 -21.36
N LEU A 357 19.28 0.63 -21.69
CA LEU A 357 20.72 0.50 -21.46
C LEU A 357 21.53 1.50 -22.29
N ALA A 358 21.11 1.81 -23.51
CA ALA A 358 21.81 2.78 -24.36
C ALA A 358 21.66 4.21 -23.82
N GLU A 359 20.45 4.62 -23.44
CA GLU A 359 20.13 6.04 -23.23
C GLU A 359 20.07 6.47 -21.76
N SER A 360 19.70 5.58 -20.83
CA SER A 360 19.46 5.96 -19.44
C SER A 360 20.74 6.25 -18.66
N ARG A 361 20.72 7.30 -17.83
CA ARG A 361 21.79 7.60 -16.86
C ARG A 361 21.43 7.19 -15.42
N GLU A 362 20.19 6.75 -15.20
CA GLU A 362 19.69 6.40 -13.88
C GLU A 362 20.14 4.99 -13.44
N PRO A 363 20.97 4.84 -12.39
CA PRO A 363 21.56 3.54 -12.01
C PRO A 363 20.51 2.46 -11.70
N CYS A 364 19.38 2.84 -11.11
CA CYS A 364 18.31 1.91 -10.77
C CYS A 364 17.63 1.35 -12.02
N VAL A 365 17.41 2.19 -13.03
CA VAL A 365 16.76 1.83 -14.30
C VAL A 365 17.67 0.94 -15.14
N VAL A 366 18.97 1.27 -15.23
CA VAL A 366 19.99 0.46 -15.90
C VAL A 366 20.12 -0.93 -15.26
N ARG A 367 20.06 -1.01 -13.93
CA ARG A 367 20.06 -2.29 -13.21
C ARG A 367 18.84 -3.15 -13.56
N LEU A 368 17.65 -2.55 -13.65
CA LEU A 368 16.44 -3.30 -13.97
C LEU A 368 16.44 -3.79 -15.42
N ALA A 369 16.83 -2.94 -16.37
CA ALA A 369 16.95 -3.32 -17.78
C ALA A 369 17.95 -4.47 -18.00
N SER A 370 19.11 -4.42 -17.33
CA SER A 370 20.09 -5.52 -17.38
C SER A 370 19.55 -6.82 -16.78
N GLN A 371 18.74 -6.75 -15.72
CA GLN A 371 18.07 -7.93 -15.15
C GLN A 371 17.03 -8.55 -16.08
N VAL A 372 16.25 -7.74 -16.81
CA VAL A 372 15.30 -8.27 -17.82
C VAL A 372 16.04 -9.10 -18.86
N LEU A 373 17.06 -8.51 -19.48
CA LEU A 373 17.84 -9.19 -20.53
C LEU A 373 18.53 -10.44 -20.00
N ALA A 374 19.09 -10.37 -18.78
CA ALA A 374 19.78 -11.49 -18.14
C ALA A 374 18.86 -12.69 -17.89
N VAL A 375 17.62 -12.42 -17.45
CA VAL A 375 16.60 -13.46 -17.29
C VAL A 375 16.27 -14.09 -18.64
N ILE A 376 15.96 -13.30 -19.67
CA ILE A 376 15.63 -13.83 -21.01
C ILE A 376 16.79 -14.70 -21.55
N ALA A 377 18.02 -14.19 -21.50
CA ALA A 377 19.21 -14.88 -21.96
C ALA A 377 19.48 -16.21 -21.21
N THR A 378 19.35 -16.18 -19.88
CA THR A 378 19.55 -17.38 -19.05
C THR A 378 18.51 -18.45 -19.34
N GLN A 379 17.25 -18.03 -19.54
CA GLN A 379 16.17 -18.96 -19.85
C GLN A 379 16.33 -19.58 -21.25
N CYS A 380 16.72 -18.79 -22.26
CA CYS A 380 17.07 -19.31 -23.59
C CYS A 380 18.14 -20.41 -23.50
N THR A 381 19.19 -20.17 -22.71
CA THR A 381 20.30 -21.12 -22.52
C THR A 381 19.86 -22.38 -21.76
N SER A 382 18.98 -22.22 -20.78
CA SER A 382 18.58 -23.30 -19.86
C SER A 382 17.52 -24.23 -20.44
N TYR A 383 16.65 -23.70 -21.31
CA TYR A 383 15.50 -24.43 -21.84
C TYR A 383 15.58 -24.72 -23.35
N GLY A 384 16.57 -24.15 -24.05
CA GLY A 384 16.78 -24.38 -25.49
C GLY A 384 15.71 -23.74 -26.38
N ASP A 385 15.10 -22.63 -25.93
CA ASP A 385 13.99 -21.99 -26.64
C ASP A 385 14.50 -21.21 -27.87
N ASP A 386 14.26 -21.76 -29.07
CA ASP A 386 14.79 -21.19 -30.33
C ASP A 386 14.19 -19.83 -30.70
N ALA A 387 12.90 -19.61 -30.47
CA ALA A 387 12.24 -18.36 -30.87
C ALA A 387 12.75 -17.14 -30.07
N PRO A 388 12.80 -17.15 -28.72
CA PRO A 388 13.45 -16.09 -27.94
C PRO A 388 14.95 -15.93 -28.25
N ARG A 389 15.66 -17.01 -28.56
CA ARG A 389 17.06 -16.98 -29.00
C ARG A 389 17.23 -16.20 -30.31
N LEU A 390 16.36 -16.43 -31.28
CA LEU A 390 16.34 -15.68 -32.55
C LEU A 390 15.98 -14.20 -32.35
N LEU A 391 15.06 -13.88 -31.43
CA LEU A 391 14.74 -12.49 -31.08
C LEU A 391 15.95 -11.77 -30.46
N LEU A 392 16.68 -12.41 -29.56
CA LEU A 392 17.93 -11.87 -29.02
C LEU A 392 19.01 -11.70 -30.11
N ALA A 393 19.13 -12.67 -31.02
CA ALA A 393 20.08 -12.61 -32.13
C ALA A 393 19.81 -11.42 -33.07
N ARG A 394 18.53 -11.13 -33.35
CA ARG A 394 18.12 -9.99 -34.20
C ARG A 394 18.63 -8.64 -33.68
N HIS A 395 18.72 -8.48 -32.36
CA HIS A 395 19.23 -7.29 -31.70
C HIS A 395 20.67 -7.45 -31.18
N GLY A 396 21.30 -8.59 -31.45
CA GLY A 396 22.55 -9.02 -30.82
C GLY A 396 23.72 -8.04 -30.97
N PRO A 397 24.06 -7.58 -32.18
CA PRO A 397 25.21 -6.69 -32.37
C PRO A 397 25.12 -5.39 -31.57
N GLU A 398 23.94 -4.75 -31.56
CA GLU A 398 23.75 -3.48 -30.84
C GLU A 398 23.68 -3.68 -29.32
N LEU A 399 23.06 -4.78 -28.86
CA LEU A 399 23.02 -5.15 -27.45
C LEU A 399 24.41 -5.46 -26.91
N VAL A 400 25.20 -6.29 -27.60
CA VAL A 400 26.58 -6.63 -27.21
C VAL A 400 27.43 -5.36 -27.11
N LYS A 401 27.34 -4.48 -28.11
CA LYS A 401 28.04 -3.21 -28.12
C LYS A 401 27.64 -2.33 -26.93
N THR A 402 26.34 -2.11 -26.74
CA THR A 402 25.81 -1.28 -25.65
C THR A 402 26.24 -1.81 -24.28
N ILE A 403 26.08 -3.12 -24.06
CA ILE A 403 26.43 -3.77 -22.80
C ILE A 403 27.93 -3.67 -22.53
N PHE A 404 28.75 -3.92 -23.54
CA PHE A 404 30.20 -3.86 -23.39
C PHE A 404 30.70 -2.45 -23.05
N ILE A 405 30.16 -1.43 -23.71
CA ILE A 405 30.44 -0.02 -23.38
C ILE A 405 30.02 0.29 -21.94
N ARG A 406 28.82 -0.13 -21.53
CA ARG A 406 28.31 0.12 -20.17
C ARG A 406 29.10 -0.59 -19.09
N ILE A 407 29.57 -1.81 -19.32
CA ILE A 407 30.44 -2.56 -18.39
C ILE A 407 31.73 -1.80 -18.09
N GLN A 408 32.19 -0.92 -18.97
CA GLN A 408 33.40 -0.12 -18.75
C GLN A 408 33.15 1.16 -17.94
N ALA A 409 31.89 1.51 -17.67
CA ALA A 409 31.50 2.66 -16.86
C ALA A 409 31.39 2.34 -15.34
N ASP A 410 31.20 3.36 -14.51
CA ASP A 410 30.97 3.17 -13.07
C ASP A 410 29.56 2.60 -12.82
N LEU A 411 29.50 1.31 -12.53
CA LEU A 411 28.27 0.55 -12.25
C LEU A 411 28.40 -0.29 -10.98
N ILE A 412 27.36 -0.34 -10.16
CA ILE A 412 27.35 -1.24 -9.00
C ILE A 412 27.50 -2.71 -9.43
N ARG A 413 28.14 -3.51 -8.58
CA ARG A 413 28.48 -4.92 -8.85
C ARG A 413 27.32 -5.76 -9.40
N ALA A 414 26.13 -5.65 -8.80
CA ALA A 414 24.96 -6.42 -9.21
C ALA A 414 24.52 -6.14 -10.66
N THR A 415 24.69 -4.91 -11.13
CA THR A 415 24.40 -4.52 -12.51
C THR A 415 25.40 -5.14 -13.48
N VAL A 416 26.69 -5.09 -13.14
CA VAL A 416 27.77 -5.71 -13.94
C VAL A 416 27.58 -7.22 -14.04
N GLU A 417 27.20 -7.88 -12.94
CA GLU A 417 26.91 -9.32 -12.93
C GLU A 417 25.71 -9.67 -13.83
N SER A 418 24.66 -8.84 -13.85
CA SER A 418 23.49 -9.05 -14.73
C SER A 418 23.87 -8.84 -16.20
N MET A 419 24.64 -7.80 -16.52
CA MET A 419 25.16 -7.55 -17.87
C MET A 419 26.10 -8.65 -18.34
N ALA A 420 26.91 -9.21 -17.44
CA ALA A 420 27.81 -10.32 -17.72
C ALA A 420 27.04 -11.60 -18.12
N GLU A 421 25.85 -11.85 -17.56
CA GLU A 421 24.99 -12.98 -17.97
C GLU A 421 24.53 -12.85 -19.42
N VAL A 422 24.13 -11.64 -19.82
CA VAL A 422 23.70 -11.36 -21.20
C VAL A 422 24.89 -11.49 -22.16
N LEU A 423 26.04 -10.91 -21.80
CA LEU A 423 27.25 -11.00 -22.62
C LEU A 423 27.76 -12.45 -22.73
N PHE A 424 27.66 -13.23 -21.65
CA PHE A 424 27.98 -14.65 -21.65
C PHE A 424 27.10 -15.44 -22.61
N PHE A 425 25.78 -15.18 -22.63
CA PHE A 425 24.86 -15.79 -23.59
C PHE A 425 25.31 -15.54 -25.03
N PHE A 426 25.58 -14.29 -25.41
CA PHE A 426 26.04 -13.97 -26.76
C PHE A 426 27.41 -14.60 -27.07
N ALA A 427 28.35 -14.57 -26.14
CA ALA A 427 29.66 -15.19 -26.30
C ALA A 427 29.58 -16.73 -26.48
N LYS A 428 28.58 -17.37 -25.87
CA LYS A 428 28.37 -18.82 -25.96
C LYS A 428 27.61 -19.23 -27.22
N GLU A 429 26.50 -18.55 -27.53
CA GLU A 429 25.59 -18.91 -28.62
C GLU A 429 26.03 -18.32 -29.98
N PHE A 430 26.71 -17.18 -29.97
CA PHE A 430 27.15 -16.43 -31.17
C PHE A 430 28.61 -15.96 -31.02
N PRO A 431 29.57 -16.88 -30.83
CA PRO A 431 30.96 -16.53 -30.45
C PRO A 431 31.67 -15.68 -31.50
N SER A 432 31.49 -15.97 -32.78
CA SER A 432 32.15 -15.29 -33.90
C SER A 432 31.64 -13.86 -34.05
N GLU A 433 30.32 -13.69 -34.03
CA GLU A 433 29.62 -12.41 -34.15
C GLU A 433 29.93 -11.53 -32.94
N THR A 434 29.85 -12.09 -31.74
CA THR A 434 30.17 -11.38 -30.50
C THR A 434 31.62 -10.92 -30.52
N ARG A 435 32.56 -11.78 -30.92
CA ARG A 435 33.97 -11.39 -31.00
C ARG A 435 34.21 -10.30 -32.05
N SER A 436 33.56 -10.38 -33.20
CA SER A 436 33.64 -9.36 -34.25
C SER A 436 33.16 -7.99 -33.74
N VAL A 437 32.06 -7.95 -33.00
CA VAL A 437 31.54 -6.70 -32.42
C VAL A 437 32.51 -6.14 -31.38
N LEU A 438 32.99 -6.98 -30.46
CA LEU A 438 33.89 -6.53 -29.40
C LEU A 438 35.22 -6.01 -29.94
N ASN A 439 35.84 -6.68 -30.92
CA ASN A 439 37.11 -6.23 -31.50
C ASN A 439 37.04 -4.81 -32.12
N GLY A 440 35.84 -4.33 -32.47
CA GLY A 440 35.61 -2.96 -32.96
C GLY A 440 35.40 -1.90 -31.88
N LEU A 441 35.52 -2.26 -30.59
CA LEU A 441 35.25 -1.39 -29.46
C LEU A 441 36.50 -1.18 -28.60
N GLU A 442 36.53 -0.05 -27.90
CA GLU A 442 37.58 0.28 -26.95
C GLU A 442 37.72 -0.83 -25.88
N ASN A 443 38.95 -1.27 -25.62
CA ASN A 443 39.32 -2.39 -24.74
C ASN A 443 38.79 -3.78 -25.16
N GLY A 444 38.17 -3.91 -26.34
CA GLY A 444 37.60 -5.16 -26.82
C GLY A 444 38.59 -6.23 -27.25
N ASP A 445 39.81 -5.83 -27.64
CA ASP A 445 40.94 -6.71 -27.95
C ASP A 445 41.85 -6.97 -26.73
N SER A 446 41.49 -6.43 -25.56
CA SER A 446 42.32 -6.50 -24.36
C SER A 446 42.57 -7.95 -23.89
N PRO A 447 43.69 -8.19 -23.18
CA PRO A 447 43.97 -9.49 -22.57
C PRO A 447 42.87 -9.96 -21.59
N LEU A 448 42.17 -9.02 -20.95
CA LEU A 448 41.03 -9.32 -20.07
C LEU A 448 39.84 -9.87 -20.85
N VAL A 449 39.50 -9.30 -22.01
CA VAL A 449 38.44 -9.83 -22.87
C VAL A 449 38.85 -11.18 -23.47
N ALA A 450 40.12 -11.37 -23.84
CA ALA A 450 40.61 -12.69 -24.24
C ALA A 450 40.48 -13.73 -23.09
N ALA A 451 40.77 -13.35 -21.86
CA ALA A 451 40.57 -14.21 -20.68
C ALA A 451 39.09 -14.49 -20.40
N MET A 452 38.19 -13.52 -20.58
CA MET A 452 36.74 -13.74 -20.49
C MET A 452 36.28 -14.82 -21.46
N PHE A 453 36.73 -14.78 -22.72
CA PHE A 453 36.33 -15.75 -23.75
C PHE A 453 36.86 -17.18 -23.48
N ARG A 454 37.97 -17.33 -22.73
CA ARG A 454 38.43 -18.66 -22.29
C ARG A 454 37.51 -19.30 -21.25
N GLU A 455 36.69 -18.50 -20.57
CA GLU A 455 35.76 -18.94 -19.52
C GLU A 455 34.32 -19.13 -20.02
N ILE A 456 34.07 -19.22 -21.33
CA ILE A 456 32.72 -19.39 -21.92
C ILE A 456 32.05 -20.72 -21.48
N GLY A 457 32.81 -21.67 -20.94
CA GLY A 457 32.26 -22.87 -20.31
C GLY A 457 31.76 -22.68 -18.87
N ASN A 458 32.05 -21.55 -18.22
CA ASN A 458 31.77 -21.33 -16.81
C ASN A 458 31.32 -19.88 -16.53
N LEU A 459 29.99 -19.69 -16.41
CA LEU A 459 29.38 -18.38 -16.14
C LEU A 459 29.94 -17.70 -14.88
N ARG A 460 30.28 -18.46 -13.83
CA ARG A 460 30.82 -17.88 -12.59
C ARG A 460 32.18 -17.23 -12.85
N ASN A 461 33.06 -17.91 -13.58
CA ASN A 461 34.37 -17.39 -13.92
C ASN A 461 34.27 -16.23 -14.92
N PHE A 462 33.36 -16.35 -15.90
CA PHE A 462 33.08 -15.28 -16.87
C PHE A 462 32.64 -13.98 -16.17
N LYS A 463 31.73 -14.07 -15.20
CA LYS A 463 31.30 -12.94 -14.36
C LYS A 463 32.47 -12.31 -13.60
N GLN A 464 33.34 -13.14 -13.02
CA GLN A 464 34.52 -12.65 -12.30
C GLN A 464 35.48 -11.89 -13.23
N MET A 465 35.71 -12.38 -14.45
CA MET A 465 36.54 -11.68 -15.43
C MET A 465 35.88 -10.39 -15.91
N THR A 466 34.55 -10.37 -16.07
CA THR A 466 33.79 -9.16 -16.42
C THR A 466 33.88 -8.09 -15.32
N LEU A 467 33.82 -8.49 -14.05
CA LEU A 467 34.03 -7.59 -12.91
C LEU A 467 35.45 -7.02 -12.88
N ARG A 468 36.46 -7.83 -13.23
CA ARG A 468 37.86 -7.37 -13.34
C ARG A 468 38.01 -6.34 -14.47
N LEU A 469 37.34 -6.55 -15.60
CA LEU A 469 37.28 -5.57 -16.68
C LEU A 469 36.66 -4.25 -16.20
N ASN A 470 35.49 -4.29 -15.55
CA ASN A 470 34.86 -3.10 -14.98
C ASN A 470 35.78 -2.37 -13.99
N MET A 471 36.49 -3.11 -13.14
CA MET A 471 37.45 -2.54 -12.18
C MET A 471 38.67 -1.92 -12.86
N ALA A 472 39.16 -2.49 -13.96
CA ALA A 472 40.28 -1.96 -14.73
C ALA A 472 39.89 -0.65 -15.45
N SER A 473 38.76 -0.64 -16.15
CA SER A 473 38.27 0.55 -16.87
C SER A 473 38.00 1.75 -15.94
N ARG A 474 37.63 1.52 -14.68
CA ARG A 474 37.51 2.58 -13.66
C ARG A 474 38.83 3.25 -13.29
N LYS A 475 39.95 2.52 -13.37
CA LYS A 475 41.27 3.07 -13.02
C LYS A 475 41.80 3.98 -14.11
N ASP A 476 41.57 3.63 -15.37
CA ASP A 476 42.01 4.42 -16.53
C ASP A 476 41.23 5.75 -16.69
N ILE A 477 40.01 5.84 -16.14
CA ILE A 477 39.20 7.09 -16.13
C ILE A 477 39.60 8.05 -15.00
N ARG A 478 40.28 7.56 -13.95
CA ARG A 478 40.69 8.36 -12.76
C ARG A 478 42.15 8.82 -12.81
N SER A 479 42.94 8.28 -13.74
CA SER A 479 44.28 8.75 -14.13
C SER A 479 44.19 9.79 -15.23
#